data_AF-A0A3N5RP33-F1
#
_entry.id   AF-A0A3N5RP33-F1
#
_cell.length_a   1.000
_cell.length_b   1.000
_cell.length_c   1.000
_cell.angle_alpha   90.00
_cell.angle_beta   90.00
_cell.angle_gamma   90.00
#
_symmetry.space_group_name_H-M   'P 1'
#
loop_
_entity.id
_entity.type
_entity.pdbx_description
1 polymer ?
#
loop_
_entity_poly.entity_id
_entity_poly.type
_entity_poly.pdbx_seq_one_letter_code
_entity_poly.pdbx_strand_id
1 'polypeptide(L)'
;MLHYLVRRLLVGLVTLGLITFLVFGLIRSMPGTPALLQLAESSPDRAIDPADIERMNRDYGLDKPWQQAYLVWLGNVLRGDLGRSFARKEPVLR
;
A
#
# COMPACT_ATOMS: atom_id res chain seq x y z
N MET A 1 17.06 28.48 17.21
CA MET A 1 15.77 28.20 16.54
C MET A 1 15.88 27.16 15.41
N LEU A 2 16.77 27.34 14.42
CA LEU A 2 16.91 26.38 13.29
C LEU A 2 17.26 24.94 13.74
N HIS A 3 18.21 24.77 14.66
CA HIS A 3 18.57 23.46 15.20
C HIS A 3 17.38 22.74 15.88
N TYR A 4 16.58 23.49 16.65
CA TYR A 4 15.35 22.96 17.26
C TYR A 4 14.33 22.55 16.20
N LEU A 5 14.16 23.35 15.14
CA LEU A 5 13.24 23.07 14.05
C LEU A 5 13.64 21.80 13.28
N VAL A 6 14.92 21.67 12.93
CA VAL A 6 15.47 20.46 12.27
C VAL A 6 15.29 19.23 13.15
N ARG A 7 15.63 19.31 14.44
CA ARG A 7 15.43 18.20 15.38
C ARG A 7 13.96 17.79 15.47
N ARG A 8 13.05 18.76 15.51
CA ARG A 8 11.60 18.50 15.58
C ARG A 8 11.07 17.85 14.30
N LEU A 9 11.53 18.28 13.13
CA LEU A 9 11.16 17.69 11.85
C LEU A 9 11.70 16.26 11.72
N LEU A 10 12.96 16.01 12.09
CA LEU A 10 13.55 14.67 12.06
C LEU A 10 12.80 13.69 12.96
N VAL A 11 12.48 14.09 14.20
CA VAL A 11 11.68 13.26 15.11
C VAL A 11 10.30 12.98 14.53
N GLY A 12 9.68 13.97 13.89
CA GLY A 12 8.39 13.80 13.21
C GLY A 12 8.46 12.80 12.05
N LEU A 13 9.45 12.92 11.18
CA LEU A 13 9.66 12.03 10.04
C LEU A 13 9.96 10.59 10.49
N VAL A 14 10.79 10.41 11.51
CA VAL A 14 11.09 9.08 12.07
C VAL A 14 9.84 8.47 12.70
N THR A 15 9.07 9.24 13.47
CA THR A 15 7.82 8.78 14.06
C THR A 15 6.82 8.35 12.98
N LEU A 16 6.65 9.17 11.94
CA LEU A 16 5.76 8.88 10.82
C LEU A 16 6.21 7.63 10.06
N GLY A 17 7.51 7.51 9.78
CA GLY A 17 8.09 6.34 9.14
C GLY A 17 7.85 5.07 9.95
N LEU A 18 8.07 5.12 11.27
CA LEU A 18 7.85 3.99 12.15
C LEU A 18 6.38 3.57 12.19
N ILE A 19 5.46 4.53 12.39
CA ILE A 19 4.02 4.24 12.44
C ILE A 19 3.54 3.66 11.11
N THR A 20 3.91 4.27 9.97
CA THR A 20 3.50 3.76 8.66
C THR A 20 4.07 2.37 8.39
N PHE A 21 5.32 2.11 8.76
CA PHE A 21 5.94 0.79 8.62
C PHE A 21 5.22 -0.29 9.44
N LEU A 22 4.91 0.01 10.70
CA LEU A 22 4.18 -0.90 11.59
C LEU A 22 2.77 -1.18 11.09
N VAL A 23 2.02 -0.14 10.72
CA VAL A 23 0.64 -0.27 10.20
C VAL A 23 0.65 -1.04 8.88
N PHE A 24 1.60 -0.75 7.98
CA PHE A 24 1.73 -1.46 6.70
C PHE A 24 2.00 -2.94 6.93
N GLY A 25 2.95 -3.27 7.81
CA GLY A 25 3.25 -4.66 8.18
C GLY A 25 2.05 -5.37 8.80
N LEU A 26 1.32 -4.70 9.69
CA LEU A 26 0.12 -5.25 10.33
C LEU A 26 -0.96 -5.59 9.31
N ILE A 27 -1.33 -4.64 8.44
CA ILE A 27 -2.32 -4.85 7.38
C ILE A 27 -1.89 -5.99 6.45
N ARG A 28 -0.60 -6.04 6.08
CA ARG A 28 -0.04 -7.06 5.21
C ARG A 28 -0.01 -8.46 5.85
N SER A 29 0.00 -8.53 7.18
CA SER A 29 -0.05 -9.79 7.92
C SER A 29 -1.47 -10.34 8.08
N MET A 30 -2.51 -9.55 7.77
CA MET A 30 -3.89 -10.00 7.88
C MET A 30 -4.18 -11.07 6.81
N PRO A 31 -4.82 -12.19 7.18
CA PRO A 31 -5.24 -13.20 6.22
C PRO A 31 -6.36 -12.64 5.33
N GLY A 32 -6.10 -12.56 4.03
CA GLY A 32 -7.00 -11.96 3.03
C GLY A 32 -6.39 -10.70 2.43
N THR A 33 -6.18 -10.70 1.11
CA THR A 33 -5.70 -9.51 0.40
C THR A 33 -6.91 -8.68 -0.06
N PRO A 34 -6.82 -7.34 -0.05
CA PRO A 34 -7.84 -6.49 -0.67
C PRO A 34 -8.12 -6.87 -2.13
N ALA A 35 -7.11 -7.44 -2.80
CA ALA A 35 -7.25 -7.99 -4.13
C ALA A 35 -8.25 -9.17 -4.19
N LEU A 36 -8.20 -10.11 -3.24
CA LEU A 36 -9.16 -11.22 -3.19
C LEU A 36 -10.59 -10.72 -2.92
N LEU A 37 -10.75 -9.73 -2.03
CA LEU A 37 -12.03 -9.08 -1.77
C LEU A 37 -12.56 -8.35 -3.02
N GLN A 38 -11.69 -7.62 -3.72
CA GLN A 38 -12.07 -6.87 -4.91
C GLN A 38 -12.46 -7.81 -6.07
N LEU A 39 -11.76 -8.93 -6.26
CA LEU A 39 -12.13 -9.97 -7.23
C LEU A 39 -13.47 -10.62 -6.88
N ALA A 40 -13.70 -10.93 -5.60
CA ALA A 40 -14.97 -11.48 -5.12
C ALA A 40 -16.15 -10.51 -5.34
N GLU A 41 -15.96 -9.20 -5.10
CA GLU A 41 -17.00 -8.18 -5.31
C GLU A 41 -17.26 -7.87 -6.79
N SER A 42 -16.24 -7.90 -7.64
CA SER A 42 -16.37 -7.51 -9.05
C SER A 42 -16.75 -8.65 -9.99
N SER A 43 -16.77 -9.90 -9.51
CA SER A 43 -17.20 -11.07 -10.30
C SER A 43 -17.89 -12.13 -9.42
N PRO A 44 -19.08 -11.84 -8.87
CA PRO A 44 -19.82 -12.79 -8.05
C PRO A 44 -20.19 -14.09 -8.79
N ASP A 45 -20.32 -14.03 -10.13
CA ASP A 45 -20.74 -15.16 -10.97
C ASP A 45 -19.60 -15.81 -11.78
N ARG A 46 -18.36 -15.33 -11.65
CA ARG A 46 -17.21 -15.84 -12.41
C ARG A 46 -16.23 -16.52 -11.46
N ALA A 47 -15.88 -17.77 -11.74
CA ALA A 47 -14.76 -18.42 -11.06
C ALA A 47 -13.52 -17.52 -11.21
N ILE A 48 -12.91 -17.15 -10.08
CA ILE A 48 -11.74 -16.28 -10.05
C ILE A 48 -10.62 -16.96 -10.85
N ASP A 49 -10.19 -16.35 -11.96
CA ASP A 49 -9.09 -16.87 -12.76
C ASP A 49 -7.77 -16.67 -11.99
N PRO A 50 -6.96 -17.72 -11.79
CA PRO A 50 -5.63 -17.60 -11.19
C PRO A 50 -4.75 -16.53 -11.83
N ALA A 51 -4.90 -16.29 -13.15
CA ALA A 51 -4.13 -15.28 -13.87
C ALA A 51 -4.47 -13.84 -13.43
N ASP A 52 -5.73 -13.59 -13.06
CA ASP A 52 -6.19 -12.29 -12.58
C ASP A 52 -5.67 -12.03 -11.16
N ILE A 53 -5.68 -13.05 -10.29
CA ILE A 53 -5.07 -12.97 -8.95
C ILE A 53 -3.58 -12.61 -9.07
N GLU A 54 -2.85 -13.24 -9.98
CA GLU A 54 -1.41 -13.01 -10.11
C GLU A 54 -1.09 -11.62 -10.66
N ARG A 55 -1.87 -11.12 -11.62
CA ARG A 55 -1.78 -9.72 -12.09
C ARG A 55 -2.02 -8.75 -10.94
N MET A 56 -3.09 -8.96 -10.18
CA MET A 56 -3.43 -8.08 -9.07
C MET A 56 -2.36 -8.14 -7.96
N ASN A 57 -1.81 -9.32 -7.72
CA ASN A 57 -0.71 -9.47 -6.78
C ASN A 57 0.53 -8.69 -7.21
N ARG A 58 0.88 -8.69 -8.49
CA ARG A 58 1.99 -7.87 -9.00
C ARG A 58 1.69 -6.38 -8.91
N ASP A 59 0.48 -5.96 -9.29
CA ASP A 59 0.08 -4.55 -9.32
C ASP A 59 0.10 -3.93 -7.91
N TYR A 60 -0.28 -4.70 -6.88
CA TYR A 60 -0.24 -4.27 -5.48
C TYR A 60 1.05 -4.67 -4.74
N GLY A 61 2.05 -5.20 -5.45
CA GLY A 61 3.30 -5.67 -4.87
C GLY A 61 3.14 -6.78 -3.83
N LEU A 62 2.01 -7.51 -3.87
CA LEU A 62 1.68 -8.68 -3.05
C LEU A 62 2.61 -9.88 -3.33
N ASP A 63 3.29 -9.88 -4.49
CA ASP A 63 4.31 -10.85 -4.88
C ASP A 63 5.64 -10.72 -4.11
N LYS A 64 5.87 -9.58 -3.43
CA LYS A 64 7.15 -9.26 -2.79
C LYS A 64 7.11 -9.46 -1.27
N PRO A 65 8.27 -9.71 -0.63
CA PRO A 65 8.41 -9.58 0.81
C PRO A 65 7.88 -8.23 1.28
N TRP A 66 7.16 -8.20 2.39
CA TRP A 66 6.41 -7.02 2.84
C TRP A 66 7.30 -5.79 3.06
N GLN A 67 8.58 -5.98 3.42
CA GLN A 67 9.56 -4.91 3.57
C GLN A 67 9.89 -4.26 2.22
N GLN A 68 10.04 -5.06 1.16
CA GLN A 68 10.28 -4.53 -0.19
C GLN A 68 9.02 -3.82 -0.72
N ALA A 69 7.84 -4.40 -0.47
CA ALA A 69 6.57 -3.77 -0.83
C ALA A 69 6.38 -2.41 -0.13
N TYR A 70 6.80 -2.29 1.13
CA TYR A 70 6.78 -1.01 1.86
C TYR A 70 7.70 0.03 1.21
N LEU A 71 8.92 -0.33 0.82
CA LEU A 71 9.85 0.61 0.18
C LEU A 71 9.33 1.10 -1.17
N VAL A 72 8.72 0.22 -1.97
CA VAL A 72 8.07 0.59 -3.23
C VAL A 72 6.89 1.53 -2.97
N TRP A 73 6.03 1.18 -2.02
CA TRP A 73 4.88 2.00 -1.62
C TRP A 73 5.32 3.38 -1.14
N LEU A 74 6.32 3.45 -0.24
CA LEU A 74 6.85 4.70 0.28
C LEU A 74 7.45 5.57 -0.85
N GLY A 75 8.16 4.95 -1.80
CA GLY A 75 8.69 5.64 -2.98
C GLY A 75 7.60 6.26 -3.85
N ASN A 76 6.47 5.55 -4.04
CA ASN A 76 5.32 6.07 -4.78
C ASN A 76 4.65 7.22 -4.03
N VAL A 77 4.42 7.09 -2.72
CA VAL A 77 3.83 8.13 -1.87
C VAL A 77 4.67 9.40 -1.91
N LEU A 78 6.00 9.29 -1.82
CA LEU A 78 6.91 10.44 -1.89
C LEU A 78 6.92 11.12 -3.27
N ARG A 79 6.52 10.41 -4.33
CA ARG A 79 6.33 10.94 -5.68
C ARG A 79 4.91 11.52 -5.89
N GLY A 80 4.05 11.47 -4.87
CA GLY A 80 2.66 11.89 -4.96
C GLY A 80 1.70 10.84 -5.52
N ASP A 81 2.18 9.62 -5.76
CA ASP A 81 1.34 8.50 -6.21
C ASP A 81 0.82 7.72 -4.99
N LEU A 82 -0.42 7.99 -4.62
CA LEU A 82 -1.15 7.26 -3.58
C LEU A 82 -1.87 6.01 -4.10
N GLY A 83 -1.70 5.68 -5.39
CA GLY A 83 -2.33 4.54 -6.04
C GLY A 83 -3.78 4.81 -6.46
N ARG A 84 -4.52 3.73 -6.73
CA ARG A 84 -5.91 3.76 -7.18
C ARG A 84 -6.87 3.42 -6.04
N SER A 85 -8.01 4.11 -6.01
CA SER A 85 -9.11 3.81 -5.11
C SER A 85 -9.74 2.46 -5.45
N PHE A 86 -9.85 1.57 -4.47
CA PHE A 86 -10.55 0.30 -4.65
C PHE A 86 -12.04 0.48 -4.97
N ALA A 87 -12.68 1.50 -4.38
CA ALA A 87 -14.11 1.78 -4.56
C ALA A 87 -14.43 2.47 -5.88
N ARG A 88 -13.59 3.42 -6.32
CA ARG A 88 -13.85 4.25 -7.52
C ARG A 88 -13.08 3.81 -8.76
N LYS A 89 -12.09 2.92 -8.62
CA LYS A 89 -11.15 2.49 -9.67
C LYS A 89 -10.39 3.64 -10.34
N GLU A 90 -10.27 4.78 -9.66
CA GLU A 90 -9.59 6.00 -10.14
C GLU A 90 -8.35 6.31 -9.28
N PRO A 91 -7.34 7.05 -9.80
CA PRO A 91 -6.22 7.56 -9.02
C PRO A 91 -6.69 8.40 -7.82
N VAL A 92 -6.05 8.23 -6.66
CA VAL A 92 -6.39 8.96 -5.43
C VAL A 92 -5.97 10.43 -5.51
N LEU A 93 -4.80 10.70 -6.06
CA LEU A 93 -4.38 12.05 -6.45
C LEU A 93 -4.49 12.17 -7.97
N ARG A 94 -5.10 13.27 -8.44
CA ARG A 94 -5.06 13.71 -9.83
C ARG A 94 -3.82 14.55 -10.08
#